data_AF-K9SF38-F1
#
_entry.id   AF-K9SF38-F1
#
_cell.length_a   1.000
_cell.length_b   1.000
_cell.length_c   1.000
_cell.angle_alpha   90.00
_cell.angle_beta   90.00
_cell.angle_gamma   90.00
#
_symmetry.space_group_name_H-M   'P 1'
#
loop_
_entity.id
_entity.type
_entity.pdbx_description
1 polymer ?
#
loop_
_entity_poly.entity_id
_entity_poly.type
_entity_poly.pdbx_seq_one_letter_code
_entity_poly.pdbx_strand_id
1 'polypeptide(L)'
;MDKNKLALLVTVCGFIYGSGGLGVTKPAIAQEYNACFMVTGSGRLVQFDFCKHNPPPAPPETAKPASPSPSPSPSPNSYSPSSLNYSASVNLKAFLQIIRYAEGTSSSDGYRIQFTGRRFYNYGDHPRQVNCGYYNGGQLCSTAAGAYQFLETTWDDVASSIGAYDFSPDWQDRGAIELIRRAGAMQDVEMGNIEQAIGKVAPVWASFPRWSGDSYGSYGQSVVPMYVLVHYFEAYRDYFNNEET
;
A
#
# COMPACT_ATOMS: atom_id res chain seq x y z
N MET A 1 -31.21 27.97 -15.19
CA MET A 1 -31.42 26.61 -14.67
C MET A 1 -30.53 25.66 -15.45
N ASP A 2 -29.62 25.00 -14.74
CA ASP A 2 -28.52 24.14 -15.19
C ASP A 2 -28.90 22.94 -16.06
N LYS A 3 -27.99 22.57 -16.99
CA LYS A 3 -27.27 21.27 -16.98
C LYS A 3 -25.86 21.45 -17.55
N ASN A 4 -24.89 21.38 -16.65
CA ASN A 4 -23.46 21.55 -16.89
C ASN A 4 -22.80 20.30 -17.50
N LYS A 5 -21.81 20.57 -18.36
CA LYS A 5 -20.57 19.80 -18.65
C LYS A 5 -20.68 18.43 -19.35
N LEU A 6 -20.41 18.45 -20.66
CA LEU A 6 -19.72 17.40 -21.40
C LEU A 6 -18.90 18.02 -22.53
N ALA A 7 -17.77 17.38 -22.84
CA ALA A 7 -16.75 17.72 -23.83
C ALA A 7 -15.66 18.72 -23.38
N LEU A 8 -14.54 18.15 -22.93
CA LEU A 8 -13.24 18.60 -23.45
C LEU A 8 -12.46 17.37 -23.93
N LEU A 9 -12.27 17.33 -25.25
CA LEU A 9 -11.37 16.46 -25.99
C LEU A 9 -9.97 16.41 -25.33
N VAL A 10 -9.39 15.22 -25.22
CA VAL A 10 -7.94 15.07 -25.30
C VAL A 10 -7.63 14.18 -26.49
N THR A 11 -7.23 14.84 -27.58
CA THR A 11 -6.48 14.27 -28.69
C THR A 11 -5.18 13.69 -28.16
N VAL A 12 -4.89 12.42 -28.42
CA VAL A 12 -3.50 11.92 -28.39
C VAL A 12 -3.26 11.15 -29.68
N CYS A 13 -2.62 11.83 -30.62
CA CYS A 13 -2.00 11.23 -31.79
C CYS A 13 -0.49 11.24 -31.57
N GLY A 14 0.12 10.05 -31.64
CA GLY A 14 1.51 9.81 -32.06
C GLY A 14 2.65 10.25 -31.14
N PHE A 15 3.40 9.27 -30.60
CA PHE A 15 4.84 9.21 -30.79
C PHE A 15 5.31 7.75 -30.75
N ILE A 16 5.98 7.36 -31.83
CA ILE A 16 6.79 6.15 -31.94
C ILE A 16 8.04 6.34 -31.08
N TYR A 17 8.31 5.42 -30.17
CA TYR A 17 9.67 4.98 -29.86
C TYR A 17 9.67 3.46 -29.86
N GLY A 18 10.22 2.89 -30.94
CA GLY A 18 10.82 1.58 -30.88
C GLY A 18 12.27 1.73 -30.40
N SER A 19 12.63 0.98 -29.37
CA SER A 19 13.93 0.31 -29.17
C SER A 19 13.93 -0.30 -27.76
N GLY A 20 14.44 -1.52 -27.66
CA GLY A 20 14.26 -2.43 -26.54
C GLY A 20 14.61 -1.86 -25.16
N GLY A 21 13.71 -2.14 -24.24
CA GLY A 21 13.91 -2.11 -22.80
C GLY A 21 12.67 -2.75 -22.21
N LEU A 22 12.80 -3.94 -21.62
CA LEU A 22 11.75 -4.51 -20.79
C LEU A 22 11.50 -3.51 -19.67
N GLY A 23 10.49 -2.64 -19.86
CA GLY A 23 10.04 -1.72 -18.83
C GLY A 23 9.57 -2.57 -17.66
N VAL A 24 10.34 -2.57 -16.58
CA VAL A 24 10.04 -3.34 -15.38
C VAL A 24 8.84 -2.67 -14.71
N THR A 25 7.65 -3.10 -15.10
CA THR A 25 6.42 -2.62 -14.49
C THR A 25 6.24 -3.39 -13.20
N LYS A 26 6.41 -2.71 -12.06
CA LYS A 26 6.20 -3.31 -10.75
C LYS A 26 4.68 -3.45 -10.54
N PRO A 27 4.14 -4.67 -10.49
CA PRO A 27 2.71 -4.84 -10.29
C PRO A 27 2.40 -4.62 -8.80
N ALA A 28 1.51 -3.67 -8.50
CA ALA A 28 1.03 -3.35 -7.16
C ALA A 28 -0.48 -3.58 -7.08
N ILE A 29 -0.95 -4.04 -5.92
CA ILE A 29 -2.39 -4.25 -5.66
C ILE A 29 -2.92 -2.97 -5.05
N ALA A 30 -3.61 -2.13 -5.80
CA ALA A 30 -4.31 -0.95 -5.32
C ALA A 30 -5.73 -1.24 -4.82
N GLN A 31 -6.28 -0.28 -4.07
CA GLN A 31 -7.61 -0.39 -3.50
C GLN A 31 -8.49 0.84 -3.81
N GLU A 32 -9.72 0.57 -4.26
CA GLU A 32 -10.82 1.53 -4.39
C GLU A 32 -12.02 1.00 -3.58
N TYR A 33 -13.02 1.86 -3.30
CA TYR A 33 -14.20 1.51 -2.49
C TYR A 33 -14.77 0.13 -2.89
N ASN A 34 -14.68 -0.86 -1.99
CA ASN A 34 -15.11 -2.26 -2.16
C ASN A 34 -14.42 -3.09 -3.27
N ALA A 35 -13.27 -2.67 -3.78
CA ALA A 35 -12.53 -3.40 -4.80
C ALA A 35 -11.02 -3.28 -4.59
N CYS A 36 -10.30 -4.40 -4.70
CA CYS A 36 -8.87 -4.33 -4.93
C CYS A 36 -8.60 -4.57 -6.39
N PHE A 37 -7.70 -3.80 -6.94
CA PHE A 37 -7.31 -3.90 -8.33
C PHE A 37 -5.82 -3.78 -8.43
N MET A 38 -5.20 -4.54 -9.29
CA MET A 38 -3.81 -4.32 -9.66
C MET A 38 -3.79 -3.63 -11.00
N VAL A 39 -2.76 -2.84 -11.28
CA VAL A 39 -2.57 -2.36 -12.63
C VAL A 39 -1.32 -2.97 -13.22
N THR A 40 -1.51 -3.61 -14.38
CA THR A 40 -0.42 -4.25 -15.12
C THR A 40 0.49 -3.21 -15.75
N GLY A 41 1.64 -3.65 -16.26
CA GLY A 41 2.53 -2.78 -17.01
C GLY A 41 1.99 -2.13 -18.27
N SER A 42 0.81 -2.55 -18.73
CA SER A 42 0.10 -1.92 -19.84
C SER A 42 -0.92 -0.86 -19.38
N GLY A 43 -0.91 -0.44 -18.11
CA GLY A 43 -1.84 0.55 -17.57
C GLY A 43 -3.28 0.07 -17.42
N ARG A 44 -3.52 -1.25 -17.41
CA ARG A 44 -4.87 -1.82 -17.34
C ARG A 44 -5.24 -2.30 -15.92
N LEU A 45 -6.41 -1.87 -15.44
CA LEU A 45 -7.02 -2.24 -14.16
C LEU A 45 -7.46 -3.72 -14.13
N VAL A 46 -6.87 -4.50 -13.24
CA VAL A 46 -7.19 -5.91 -12.94
C VAL A 46 -7.90 -5.96 -11.61
N GLN A 47 -9.23 -6.07 -11.61
CA GLN A 47 -9.99 -6.18 -10.37
C GLN A 47 -9.90 -7.60 -9.80
N PHE A 48 -9.49 -7.71 -8.54
CA PHE A 48 -9.46 -8.95 -7.78
C PHE A 48 -10.63 -8.96 -6.79
N ASP A 49 -11.31 -10.10 -6.69
CA ASP A 49 -12.37 -10.33 -5.70
C ASP A 49 -11.83 -10.55 -4.27
N PHE A 50 -10.52 -10.43 -4.09
CA PHE A 50 -9.83 -10.61 -2.82
C PHE A 50 -10.35 -9.68 -1.73
N CYS A 51 -10.54 -8.39 -2.03
CA CYS A 51 -10.99 -7.42 -1.02
C CYS A 51 -12.48 -7.47 -0.71
N LYS A 52 -13.26 -8.32 -1.40
CA LYS A 52 -14.58 -8.72 -0.89
C LYS A 52 -14.47 -9.71 0.28
N HIS A 53 -13.41 -10.51 0.31
CA HIS A 53 -13.17 -11.51 1.34
C HIS A 53 -12.34 -10.96 2.51
N ASN A 54 -11.51 -9.96 2.25
CA ASN A 54 -10.78 -9.17 3.23
C ASN A 54 -11.01 -7.68 2.97
N PRO A 55 -12.20 -7.13 3.29
CA PRO A 55 -12.42 -5.70 3.18
C PRO A 55 -11.40 -4.96 4.06
N PRO A 56 -10.99 -3.74 3.68
CA PRO A 56 -10.16 -2.93 4.54
C PRO A 56 -10.93 -2.74 5.86
N PRO A 57 -10.25 -2.68 7.02
CA PRO A 57 -10.88 -2.04 8.15
C PRO A 57 -11.33 -0.64 7.69
N ALA A 58 -12.58 -0.29 8.00
CA ALA A 58 -13.00 1.10 7.86
C ALA A 58 -11.98 1.98 8.59
N PRO A 59 -11.69 3.20 8.09
CA PRO A 59 -10.91 4.13 8.88
C PRO A 59 -11.53 4.17 10.28
N PRO A 60 -10.72 4.11 11.34
CA PRO A 60 -11.21 4.12 12.71
C PRO A 60 -12.26 5.23 12.87
N GLU A 61 -13.50 4.83 13.16
CA GLU A 61 -14.64 5.73 13.23
C GLU A 61 -14.37 6.78 14.33
N THR A 62 -14.67 8.05 14.07
CA THR A 62 -14.49 9.13 15.06
C THR A 62 -15.18 8.73 16.37
N ALA A 63 -14.37 8.62 17.43
CA ALA A 63 -14.72 7.91 18.66
C ALA A 63 -16.08 8.32 19.25
N LYS A 64 -16.97 7.34 19.44
CA LYS A 64 -18.01 7.40 20.47
C LYS A 64 -17.51 6.62 21.70
N PRO A 65 -17.70 7.10 22.95
CA PRO A 65 -17.16 6.43 24.12
C PRO A 65 -17.88 5.09 24.33
N ALA A 66 -17.13 3.98 24.36
CA ALA A 66 -17.66 2.67 24.69
C ALA A 66 -17.78 2.51 26.22
N SER A 67 -18.97 2.13 26.69
CA SER A 67 -19.18 1.63 28.06
C SER A 67 -18.74 0.16 28.15
N PRO A 68 -18.32 -0.32 29.33
CA PRO A 68 -17.56 -1.57 29.45
C PRO A 68 -18.47 -2.80 29.49
N SER A 69 -18.07 -3.86 28.81
CA SER A 69 -18.56 -5.22 29.04
C SER A 69 -17.50 -6.25 28.61
N PRO A 70 -17.53 -7.46 29.19
CA PRO A 70 -16.32 -8.08 29.73
C PRO A 70 -15.56 -8.94 28.74
N SER A 71 -14.26 -8.99 28.96
CA SER A 71 -13.23 -9.75 28.25
C SER A 71 -13.57 -11.23 28.03
N PRO A 72 -13.06 -11.81 26.93
CA PRO A 72 -12.54 -13.16 26.94
C PRO A 72 -11.00 -13.19 26.77
N SER A 73 -10.42 -14.22 27.37
CA SER A 73 -9.01 -14.60 27.52
C SER A 73 -8.13 -14.54 26.25
N PRO A 74 -6.79 -14.44 26.39
CA PRO A 74 -5.89 -14.16 25.27
C PRO A 74 -5.68 -15.36 24.35
N SER A 75 -5.86 -15.14 23.04
CA SER A 75 -5.48 -16.05 21.96
C SER A 75 -4.16 -15.58 21.34
N PRO A 76 -3.23 -16.45 20.89
CA PRO A 76 -1.85 -16.05 20.58
C PRO A 76 -1.65 -15.25 19.28
N ASN A 77 -2.71 -14.85 18.58
CA ASN A 77 -2.61 -14.26 17.23
C ASN A 77 -3.59 -13.10 16.98
N SER A 78 -3.83 -12.25 17.97
CA SER A 78 -4.42 -10.93 17.73
C SER A 78 -3.34 -9.86 17.89
N TYR A 79 -2.52 -9.68 16.85
CA TYR A 79 -1.69 -8.49 16.74
C TYR A 79 -2.61 -7.29 16.57
N SER A 80 -2.81 -6.58 17.67
CA SER A 80 -3.30 -5.20 17.70
C SER A 80 -2.26 -4.32 17.00
N PRO A 81 -2.63 -3.21 16.35
CA PRO A 81 -1.70 -2.23 15.74
C PRO A 81 -0.63 -1.64 16.69
N SER A 82 -0.59 -2.09 17.94
CA SER A 82 0.31 -1.70 19.03
C SER A 82 1.64 -2.47 19.12
N SER A 83 2.02 -3.36 18.18
CA SER A 83 3.35 -3.99 18.19
C SER A 83 4.47 -3.16 17.55
N LEU A 84 4.22 -1.88 17.24
CA LEU A 84 5.28 -0.90 16.95
C LEU A 84 5.99 -0.49 18.25
N ASN A 85 6.82 -1.37 18.83
CA ASN A 85 7.76 -1.00 19.91
C ASN A 85 9.00 -0.30 19.34
N TYR A 86 8.76 0.74 18.56
CA TYR A 86 9.66 1.83 18.20
C TYR A 86 8.85 3.10 18.45
N SER A 87 9.44 4.16 19.00
CA SER A 87 8.76 5.46 19.18
C SER A 87 8.55 6.16 17.82
N ALA A 88 7.84 5.50 16.90
CA ALA A 88 7.41 6.07 15.63
C ALA A 88 6.38 7.16 15.91
N SER A 89 6.49 8.30 15.22
CA SER A 89 5.50 9.35 15.35
C SER A 89 4.13 8.88 14.87
N VAL A 90 3.08 9.53 15.37
CA VAL A 90 1.71 9.32 14.92
C VAL A 90 1.58 9.46 13.39
N ASN A 91 2.30 10.43 12.80
CA ASN A 91 2.32 10.60 11.35
C ASN A 91 2.96 9.41 10.64
N LEU A 92 4.08 8.88 11.13
CA LEU A 92 4.71 7.71 10.53
C LEU A 92 3.81 6.47 10.64
N LYS A 93 3.16 6.25 11.79
CA LYS A 93 2.18 5.18 11.99
C LYS A 93 1.04 5.28 10.96
N ALA A 94 0.45 6.47 10.81
CA ALA A 94 -0.61 6.74 9.83
C ALA A 94 -0.13 6.56 8.39
N PHE A 95 1.10 6.98 8.08
CA PHE A 95 1.68 6.84 6.75
C PHE A 95 1.87 5.38 6.33
N LEU A 96 2.34 4.53 7.25
CA LEU A 96 2.44 3.09 7.01
C LEU A 96 1.06 2.47 6.70
N GLN A 97 -0.01 2.91 7.37
CA GLN A 97 -1.36 2.41 7.11
C GLN A 97 -1.86 2.78 5.71
N ILE A 98 -1.57 3.99 5.20
CA ILE A 98 -1.99 4.35 3.85
C ILE A 98 -1.20 3.61 2.76
N ILE A 99 0.06 3.22 3.01
CA ILE A 99 0.79 2.32 2.11
C ILE A 99 0.09 0.97 2.08
N ARG A 100 -0.24 0.40 3.24
CA ARG A 100 -0.96 -0.89 3.33
C ARG A 100 -2.31 -0.83 2.63
N TYR A 101 -3.05 0.26 2.77
CA TYR A 101 -4.31 0.51 2.06
C TYR A 101 -4.09 0.52 0.56
N ALA A 102 -3.12 1.29 0.09
CA ALA A 102 -2.83 1.35 -1.33
C ALA A 102 -2.19 0.07 -1.88
N GLU A 103 -1.66 -0.80 -1.03
CA GLU A 103 -1.19 -2.13 -1.43
C GLU A 103 -2.24 -3.23 -1.21
N GLY A 104 -3.47 -2.88 -0.78
CA GLY A 104 -4.59 -3.81 -0.60
C GLY A 104 -4.39 -4.81 0.54
N THR A 105 -3.64 -4.41 1.58
CA THR A 105 -3.25 -5.25 2.73
C THR A 105 -3.54 -4.61 4.09
N SER A 106 -4.53 -3.70 4.16
CA SER A 106 -4.94 -3.06 5.42
C SER A 106 -5.55 -4.03 6.44
N SER A 107 -6.02 -5.21 6.02
CA SER A 107 -6.55 -6.22 6.94
C SER A 107 -5.49 -6.70 7.95
N SER A 108 -5.95 -7.28 9.06
CA SER A 108 -5.05 -7.82 10.10
C SER A 108 -4.11 -8.91 9.59
N ASP A 109 -4.52 -9.65 8.55
CA ASP A 109 -3.69 -10.66 7.89
C ASP A 109 -2.81 -10.11 6.75
N GLY A 110 -2.79 -8.78 6.55
CA GLY A 110 -2.04 -8.08 5.50
C GLY A 110 -0.56 -8.45 5.40
N TYR A 111 0.10 -8.65 6.56
CA TYR A 111 1.49 -9.07 6.65
C TYR A 111 1.78 -10.45 6.05
N ARG A 112 0.76 -11.25 5.72
CA ARG A 112 0.88 -12.58 5.11
C ARG A 112 0.48 -12.62 3.65
N ILE A 113 -0.02 -11.50 3.12
CA ILE A 113 -0.60 -11.47 1.77
C ILE A 113 0.52 -11.48 0.74
N GLN A 114 0.41 -12.39 -0.21
CA GLN A 114 1.19 -12.42 -1.43
C GLN A 114 0.35 -11.87 -2.58
N PHE A 115 1.04 -11.49 -3.64
CA PHE A 115 0.45 -11.22 -4.94
C PHE A 115 -0.62 -12.25 -5.30
N THR A 116 -1.76 -11.81 -5.86
CA THR A 116 -3.02 -12.57 -6.08
C THR A 116 -3.87 -12.85 -4.84
N GLY A 117 -3.49 -12.37 -3.65
CA GLY A 117 -4.24 -12.60 -2.41
C GLY A 117 -3.94 -13.94 -1.71
N ARG A 118 -2.93 -14.67 -2.20
CA ARG A 118 -2.42 -15.88 -1.54
C ARG A 118 -1.81 -15.53 -0.19
N ARG A 119 -1.68 -16.52 0.69
CA ARG A 119 -1.06 -16.36 2.01
C ARG A 119 0.24 -17.14 2.11
N PHE A 120 1.21 -16.57 2.81
CA PHE A 120 2.35 -17.32 3.33
C PHE A 120 2.23 -17.45 4.86
N TYR A 121 2.75 -18.54 5.41
CA TYR A 121 2.55 -18.87 6.84
C TYR A 121 3.83 -18.79 7.67
N ASN A 122 4.99 -19.00 7.04
CA ASN A 122 6.28 -18.91 7.70
C ASN A 122 6.88 -17.50 7.54
N TYR A 123 7.17 -16.83 8.64
CA TYR A 123 7.83 -15.52 8.65
C TYR A 123 9.35 -15.61 8.62
N GLY A 124 9.95 -16.80 8.63
CA GLY A 124 11.42 -16.93 8.68
C GLY A 124 12.16 -16.21 7.55
N ASP A 125 11.49 -15.95 6.42
CA ASP A 125 11.98 -15.07 5.36
C ASP A 125 10.83 -14.65 4.42
N HIS A 126 11.11 -13.72 3.51
CA HIS A 126 10.23 -13.41 2.39
C HIS A 126 9.98 -14.69 1.56
N PRO A 127 8.72 -14.96 1.14
CA PRO A 127 8.38 -16.26 0.56
C PRO A 127 9.08 -16.55 -0.77
N ARG A 128 9.50 -15.51 -1.51
CA ARG A 128 10.14 -15.61 -2.85
C ARG A 128 9.36 -16.50 -3.81
N GLN A 129 8.04 -16.49 -3.68
CA GLN A 129 7.14 -17.25 -4.54
C GLN A 129 6.63 -16.33 -5.65
N VAL A 130 6.93 -16.69 -6.89
CA VAL A 130 6.30 -16.05 -8.06
C VAL A 130 4.86 -16.52 -8.13
N ASN A 131 3.92 -15.62 -7.87
CA ASN A 131 2.49 -15.86 -8.09
C ASN A 131 2.06 -15.13 -9.36
N CYS A 132 1.17 -15.75 -10.13
CA CYS A 132 0.70 -15.18 -11.38
C CYS A 132 -0.83 -15.09 -11.41
N GLY A 133 -1.34 -13.96 -11.89
CA GLY A 133 -2.76 -13.74 -12.20
C GLY A 133 -2.99 -13.63 -13.70
N TYR A 134 -4.13 -14.12 -14.17
CA TYR A 134 -4.56 -13.94 -15.56
C TYR A 134 -5.43 -12.70 -15.70
N TYR A 135 -5.22 -11.91 -16.75
CA TYR A 135 -6.00 -10.73 -17.03
C TYR A 135 -5.96 -10.33 -18.52
N ASN A 136 -7.12 -10.03 -19.11
CA ASN A 136 -7.30 -9.65 -20.52
C ASN A 136 -6.49 -10.52 -21.50
N GLY A 137 -6.45 -11.83 -21.25
CA GLY A 137 -5.73 -12.81 -22.08
C GLY A 137 -4.21 -12.85 -21.86
N GLY A 138 -3.66 -12.02 -20.97
CA GLY A 138 -2.25 -12.04 -20.56
C GLY A 138 -2.05 -12.58 -19.15
N GLN A 139 -0.84 -13.02 -18.85
CA GLN A 139 -0.43 -13.44 -17.51
C GLN A 139 0.52 -12.39 -16.92
N LEU A 140 0.25 -12.00 -15.68
CA LEU A 140 1.12 -11.10 -14.92
C LEU A 140 1.61 -11.84 -13.67
N CYS A 141 2.91 -11.78 -13.42
CA CYS A 141 3.56 -12.50 -12.34
C CYS A 141 4.34 -11.54 -11.43
N SER A 142 4.37 -11.84 -10.14
CA SER A 142 5.11 -11.05 -9.15
C SER A 142 5.50 -11.90 -7.96
N THR A 143 6.58 -11.50 -7.29
CA THR A 143 6.98 -12.01 -5.98
C THR A 143 6.47 -11.17 -4.82
N ALA A 144 5.67 -10.14 -5.09
CA ALA A 144 5.18 -9.21 -4.07
C ALA A 144 4.55 -9.93 -2.86
N ALA A 145 5.02 -9.62 -1.65
CA ALA A 145 4.48 -10.18 -0.42
C ALA A 145 4.56 -9.21 0.77
N GLY A 146 3.75 -9.50 1.79
CA GLY A 146 3.70 -8.75 3.03
C GLY A 146 2.82 -7.50 2.94
N ALA A 147 2.73 -6.78 4.06
CA ALA A 147 1.88 -5.60 4.21
C ALA A 147 2.29 -4.43 3.30
N TYR A 148 3.54 -4.43 2.83
CA TYR A 148 4.08 -3.38 1.95
C TYR A 148 4.43 -3.91 0.56
N GLN A 149 3.96 -5.13 0.24
CA GLN A 149 4.14 -5.79 -1.06
C GLN A 149 5.59 -5.71 -1.59
N PHE A 150 6.54 -6.07 -0.72
CA PHE A 150 7.95 -6.14 -1.10
C PHE A 150 8.12 -7.17 -2.22
N LEU A 151 8.88 -6.81 -3.27
CA LEU A 151 9.42 -7.81 -4.18
C LEU A 151 10.58 -8.53 -3.48
N GLU A 152 10.86 -9.76 -3.89
CA GLU A 152 12.04 -10.51 -3.45
C GLU A 152 13.32 -9.67 -3.47
N THR A 153 13.64 -9.03 -4.59
CA THR A 153 14.86 -8.22 -4.74
C THR A 153 14.85 -6.96 -3.87
N THR A 154 13.67 -6.36 -3.65
CA THR A 154 13.53 -5.21 -2.75
C THR A 154 13.72 -5.62 -1.29
N TRP A 155 13.16 -6.78 -0.91
CA TRP A 155 13.33 -7.34 0.42
C TRP A 155 14.79 -7.67 0.70
N ASP A 156 15.46 -8.40 -0.20
CA ASP A 156 16.86 -8.78 -0.03
C ASP A 156 17.78 -7.57 0.22
N ASP A 157 17.57 -6.49 -0.56
CA ASP A 157 18.32 -5.25 -0.43
C ASP A 157 18.02 -4.50 0.89
N VAL A 158 16.74 -4.33 1.24
CA VAL A 158 16.37 -3.58 2.45
C VAL A 158 16.69 -4.37 3.72
N ALA A 159 16.41 -5.68 3.73
CA ALA A 159 16.68 -6.58 4.84
C ALA A 159 18.17 -6.56 5.22
N SER A 160 19.04 -6.65 4.21
CA SER A 160 20.49 -6.53 4.40
C SER A 160 20.88 -5.21 5.08
N SER A 161 20.29 -4.09 4.64
CA SER A 161 20.64 -2.77 5.19
C SER A 161 20.19 -2.51 6.63
N ILE A 162 19.08 -3.13 7.04
CA ILE A 162 18.51 -2.96 8.38
C ILE A 162 18.90 -4.11 9.33
N GLY A 163 19.63 -5.11 8.83
CA GLY A 163 19.99 -6.31 9.59
C GLY A 163 18.78 -7.20 9.92
N ALA A 164 17.77 -7.24 9.06
CA ALA A 164 16.61 -8.10 9.27
C ALA A 164 17.02 -9.57 9.19
N TYR A 165 16.54 -10.37 10.15
CA TYR A 165 16.82 -11.81 10.23
C TYR A 165 15.60 -12.67 9.91
N ASP A 166 14.43 -12.06 9.75
CA ASP A 166 13.19 -12.70 9.32
C ASP A 166 12.28 -11.68 8.62
N PHE A 167 11.12 -12.13 8.15
CA PHE A 167 10.08 -11.34 7.48
C PHE A 167 8.83 -11.14 8.36
N SER A 168 8.98 -11.16 9.68
CA SER A 168 7.90 -10.88 10.64
C SER A 168 7.32 -9.47 10.45
N PRO A 169 6.12 -9.19 10.97
CA PRO A 169 5.48 -7.87 10.84
C PRO A 169 6.40 -6.70 11.21
N ASP A 170 7.10 -6.79 12.34
CA ASP A 170 8.00 -5.74 12.81
C ASP A 170 9.15 -5.47 11.82
N TRP A 171 9.70 -6.52 11.20
CA TRP A 171 10.77 -6.37 10.20
C TRP A 171 10.26 -5.86 8.86
N GLN A 172 9.02 -6.19 8.48
CA GLN A 172 8.34 -5.58 7.34
C GLN A 172 8.13 -4.08 7.55
N ASP A 173 7.67 -3.65 8.72
CA ASP A 173 7.49 -2.24 9.06
C ASP A 173 8.82 -1.47 8.98
N ARG A 174 9.88 -2.03 9.57
CA ARG A 174 11.24 -1.45 9.50
C ARG A 174 11.76 -1.35 8.05
N GLY A 175 11.48 -2.36 7.23
CA GLY A 175 11.80 -2.33 5.80
C GLY A 175 11.09 -1.19 5.08
N ALA A 176 9.80 -0.98 5.36
CA ALA A 176 9.03 0.11 4.75
C ALA A 176 9.53 1.48 5.19
N ILE A 177 9.83 1.64 6.48
CA ILE A 177 10.42 2.86 7.06
C ILE A 177 11.76 3.18 6.40
N GLU A 178 12.62 2.18 6.19
CA GLU A 178 13.91 2.38 5.52
C GLU A 178 13.72 2.80 4.05
N LEU A 179 12.75 2.23 3.33
CA LEU A 179 12.42 2.67 1.97
C LEU A 179 11.88 4.11 1.93
N ILE A 180 11.04 4.51 2.88
CA ILE A 180 10.57 5.90 3.05
C ILE A 180 11.76 6.84 3.28
N ARG A 181 12.71 6.43 4.13
CA ARG A 181 13.92 7.19 4.43
C ARG A 181 14.79 7.35 3.18
N ARG A 182 15.05 6.28 2.44
CA ARG A 182 15.84 6.28 1.20
C ARG A 182 15.21 7.13 0.10
N ALA A 183 13.88 7.17 0.04
CA ALA A 183 13.13 8.05 -0.86
C ALA A 183 13.19 9.54 -0.45
N GLY A 184 13.79 9.88 0.70
CA GLY A 184 13.86 11.25 1.21
C GLY A 184 12.51 11.80 1.69
N ALA A 185 11.56 10.92 2.00
CA ALA A 185 10.20 11.28 2.40
C ALA A 185 10.01 11.36 3.92
N MET A 186 10.96 10.86 4.72
CA MET A 186 10.82 10.78 6.18
C MET A 186 10.49 12.14 6.82
N GLN A 187 11.21 13.19 6.47
CA GLN A 187 10.95 14.53 7.03
C GLN A 187 9.56 15.05 6.67
N ASP A 188 9.09 14.79 5.45
CA ASP A 188 7.75 15.21 5.03
C ASP A 188 6.67 14.45 5.76
N VAL A 189 6.86 13.14 6.00
CA VAL A 189 5.96 12.34 6.83
C VAL A 189 5.89 12.93 8.24
N GLU A 190 7.04 13.14 8.88
CA GLU A 190 7.11 13.68 10.25
C GLU A 190 6.43 15.07 10.36
N MET A 191 6.63 15.94 9.36
CA MET A 191 6.04 17.28 9.33
C MET A 191 4.57 17.32 8.87
N GLY A 192 4.00 16.19 8.43
CA GLY A 192 2.63 16.15 7.91
C GLY A 192 2.48 16.66 6.46
N ASN A 193 3.58 16.80 5.72
CA ASN A 193 3.60 17.18 4.30
C ASN A 193 3.24 15.98 3.40
N ILE A 194 2.07 15.38 3.61
CA ILE A 194 1.78 14.02 3.13
C ILE A 194 1.71 13.88 1.61
N GLU A 195 1.17 14.87 0.89
CA GLU A 195 1.18 14.82 -0.59
C GLU A 195 2.61 14.77 -1.16
N GLN A 196 3.54 15.50 -0.54
CA GLN A 196 4.95 15.51 -0.95
C GLN A 196 5.63 14.18 -0.61
N ALA A 197 5.35 13.63 0.58
CA ALA A 197 5.83 12.31 0.98
C ALA A 197 5.34 11.22 0.01
N ILE A 198 4.05 11.20 -0.33
CA ILE A 198 3.45 10.26 -1.30
C ILE A 198 4.14 10.37 -2.66
N GLY A 199 4.32 11.60 -3.18
CA GLY A 199 4.99 11.81 -4.46
C GLY A 199 6.43 11.27 -4.47
N LYS A 200 7.17 11.45 -3.37
CA LYS A 200 8.55 10.95 -3.23
C LYS A 200 8.64 9.44 -3.18
N VAL A 201 7.67 8.76 -2.58
CA VAL A 201 7.67 7.30 -2.47
C VAL A 201 6.91 6.58 -3.60
N ALA A 202 6.28 7.31 -4.52
CA ALA A 202 5.59 6.75 -5.69
C ALA A 202 6.47 5.88 -6.61
N PRO A 203 7.81 6.06 -6.70
CA PRO A 203 8.69 5.11 -7.39
C PRO A 203 8.95 3.82 -6.59
N VAL A 204 8.58 3.75 -5.30
CA VAL A 204 8.73 2.55 -4.46
C VAL A 204 7.45 1.73 -4.49
N TRP A 205 6.31 2.39 -4.29
CA TRP A 205 4.97 1.79 -4.29
C TRP A 205 4.19 2.23 -5.52
N ALA A 206 3.96 1.30 -6.45
CA ALA A 206 3.31 1.60 -7.72
C ALA A 206 1.82 1.94 -7.55
N SER A 207 1.23 1.70 -6.40
CA SER A 207 -0.14 2.14 -6.10
C SER A 207 -0.27 3.64 -5.84
N PHE A 208 0.83 4.37 -5.66
CA PHE A 208 0.82 5.79 -5.30
C PHE A 208 0.92 6.74 -6.50
N PRO A 209 0.21 7.88 -6.46
CA PRO A 209 0.33 8.96 -7.44
C PRO A 209 1.63 9.75 -7.21
N ARG A 210 2.22 10.28 -8.28
CA ARG A 210 3.41 11.15 -8.16
C ARG A 210 3.06 12.58 -7.75
N TRP A 211 1.85 13.03 -8.06
CA TRP A 211 1.29 14.35 -7.71
C TRP A 211 -0.24 14.28 -7.69
N SER A 212 -0.90 15.30 -7.14
CA SER A 212 -2.36 15.37 -7.12
C SER A 212 -2.96 15.42 -8.54
N GLY A 213 -3.89 14.51 -8.84
CA GLY A 213 -4.47 14.33 -10.17
C GLY A 213 -3.69 13.41 -11.11
N ASP A 214 -2.56 12.84 -10.67
CA ASP A 214 -1.90 11.75 -11.41
C ASP A 214 -2.77 10.49 -11.33
N SER A 215 -3.16 9.96 -12.50
CA SER A 215 -3.93 8.73 -12.61
C SER A 215 -3.11 7.54 -13.11
N TYR A 216 -1.81 7.72 -13.39
CA TYR A 216 -0.97 6.71 -14.05
C TYR A 216 0.39 6.45 -13.40
N GLY A 217 0.71 7.09 -12.27
CA GLY A 217 1.84 6.73 -11.40
C GLY A 217 3.21 6.67 -12.09
N SER A 218 4.18 6.09 -11.40
CA SER A 218 5.58 6.05 -11.88
C SER A 218 5.84 5.11 -13.06
N TYR A 219 5.01 4.09 -13.26
CA TYR A 219 5.21 3.02 -14.26
C TYR A 219 4.05 2.93 -15.26
N GLY A 220 3.19 3.96 -15.37
CA GLY A 220 2.05 3.99 -16.29
C GLY A 220 0.80 3.25 -15.79
N GLN A 221 0.80 2.82 -14.54
CA GLN A 221 -0.24 2.05 -13.86
C GLN A 221 -1.22 2.96 -13.11
N SER A 222 -2.50 2.59 -13.01
CA SER A 222 -3.44 3.36 -12.18
C SER A 222 -3.07 3.31 -10.71
N VAL A 223 -3.41 4.39 -10.03
CA VAL A 223 -3.01 4.68 -8.65
C VAL A 223 -4.24 4.96 -7.82
N VAL A 224 -4.11 4.84 -6.50
CA VAL A 224 -5.11 5.38 -5.58
C VAL A 224 -5.07 6.91 -5.68
N PRO A 225 -6.20 7.60 -5.90
CA PRO A 225 -6.19 9.05 -6.02
C PRO A 225 -5.62 9.74 -4.77
N MET A 226 -4.82 10.80 -4.96
CA MET A 226 -4.15 11.52 -3.87
C MET A 226 -5.11 11.92 -2.74
N TYR A 227 -6.28 12.46 -3.09
CA TYR A 227 -7.28 12.90 -2.11
C TYR A 227 -7.80 11.75 -1.23
N VAL A 228 -7.86 10.53 -1.76
CA VAL A 228 -8.26 9.33 -1.00
C VAL A 228 -7.15 8.98 -0.01
N LEU A 229 -5.90 8.97 -0.44
CA LEU A 229 -4.76 8.67 0.43
C LEU A 229 -4.64 9.69 1.57
N VAL A 230 -4.78 10.98 1.27
CA VAL A 230 -4.79 12.05 2.30
C VAL A 230 -5.96 11.87 3.26
N HIS A 231 -7.17 11.57 2.77
CA HIS A 231 -8.33 11.31 3.64
C HIS A 231 -8.08 10.16 4.63
N TYR A 232 -7.55 9.03 4.16
CA TYR A 232 -7.22 7.90 5.04
C TYR A 232 -6.07 8.21 6.00
N PHE A 233 -5.07 8.96 5.55
CA PHE A 233 -3.97 9.38 6.42
C PHE A 233 -4.49 10.15 7.62
N GLU A 234 -5.33 11.17 7.38
CA GLU A 234 -5.89 12.02 8.45
C GLU A 234 -6.70 11.17 9.44
N ALA A 235 -7.51 10.22 8.95
CA ALA A 235 -8.27 9.33 9.81
C ALA A 235 -7.38 8.43 10.70
N TYR A 236 -6.31 7.85 10.15
CA TYR A 236 -5.37 7.05 10.95
C TYR A 236 -4.57 7.91 11.93
N ARG A 237 -4.18 9.12 11.52
CA ARG A 237 -3.47 10.07 12.38
C ARG A 237 -4.31 10.41 13.61
N ASP A 238 -5.58 10.71 13.41
CA ASP A 238 -6.51 11.04 14.50
C ASP A 238 -6.73 9.85 15.43
N TYR A 239 -6.83 8.63 14.90
CA TYR A 239 -6.93 7.42 15.70
C TYR A 239 -5.72 7.19 16.60
N PHE A 240 -4.50 7.27 16.06
CA PHE A 240 -3.29 7.05 16.85
C PHE A 240 -3.06 8.16 17.88
N ASN A 241 -3.47 9.41 17.59
CA ASN A 241 -3.45 10.48 18.59
C ASN A 241 -4.36 10.19 19.79
N ASN A 242 -5.52 9.56 19.56
CA ASN A 242 -6.49 9.24 20.61
C ASN A 242 -6.15 7.97 21.40
N GLU A 243 -5.26 7.10 20.92
CA GLU A 243 -4.76 5.93 21.66
C GLU A 243 -3.60 6.26 22.62
N GLU A 244 -2.93 7.40 22.42
CA GLU A 244 -1.82 7.86 23.27
C GLU A 244 -2.27 8.73 24.46
N THR A 245 -3.56 9.09 24.53
CA THR A 245 -4.19 9.86 25.64
C THR A 245 -4.99 8.98 26.59
#